data_AF-A0A2G2VUD5-F1
#
_entry.id   AF-A0A2G2VUD5-F1
#
_cell.length_a   1.000
_cell.length_b   1.000
_cell.length_c   1.000
_cell.angle_alpha   90.00
_cell.angle_beta   90.00
_cell.angle_gamma   90.00
#
_symmetry.space_group_name_H-M   'P 1'
#
loop_
_entity.id
_entity.type
_entity.pdbx_description
1 polymer ?
#
loop_
_entity_poly.entity_id
_entity_poly.type
_entity_poly.pdbx_seq_one_letter_code
_entity_poly.pdbx_strand_id
1 'polypeptide(L)'
;MEEKRMVGPSCPLIVLFGSSIVQLSYFLYGWGATLTTSYACKDRYKKIQPSLVILYFDGNDSQDPDFPNSSHVPLHEYVENKRKLVHRIKGLSDKTRLIMLSSSAVNEELILKTYGDGMHLPVEGSKILFDKIKDVIKKANWEPTLDWDKMPTEYADIGTAMHLEMMIKETEDTTIGITDSDSQDLKPQ
;
A
#
# COMPACT_ATOMS: atom_id res chain seq x y z
N MET A 1 24.20 -4.85 -28.38
CA MET A 1 23.59 -5.41 -27.16
C MET A 1 22.67 -4.34 -26.62
N GLU A 2 21.38 -4.61 -26.60
CA GLU A 2 20.36 -3.65 -26.17
C GLU A 2 20.50 -3.46 -24.66
N GLU A 3 20.81 -2.23 -24.24
CA GLU A 3 20.87 -1.84 -22.83
C GLU A 3 19.47 -2.04 -22.25
N LYS A 4 19.24 -3.18 -21.61
CA LYS A 4 18.05 -3.41 -20.78
C LYS A 4 18.09 -2.34 -19.70
N ARG A 5 17.35 -1.23 -19.90
CA ARG A 5 16.98 -0.33 -18.81
C ARG A 5 16.43 -1.21 -17.69
N MET A 6 17.15 -1.28 -16.58
CA MET A 6 16.62 -1.87 -15.37
C MET A 6 15.49 -0.99 -14.90
N VAL A 7 14.27 -1.28 -15.37
CA VAL A 7 13.07 -0.74 -14.78
C VAL A 7 12.90 -1.54 -13.50
N GLY A 8 13.32 -0.96 -12.38
CA GLY A 8 12.99 -1.51 -11.06
C GLY A 8 11.48 -1.79 -10.97
N PRO A 9 11.06 -2.71 -10.09
CA PRO A 9 9.66 -3.12 -9.99
C PRO A 9 8.76 -1.89 -9.84
N SER A 10 7.81 -1.70 -10.76
CA SER A 10 6.92 -0.55 -10.67
C SER A 10 6.03 -0.73 -9.45
N CYS A 11 6.25 0.09 -8.43
CA CYS A 11 5.47 0.01 -7.22
C CYS A 11 3.98 0.22 -7.49
N PRO A 12 3.11 -0.55 -6.82
CA PRO A 12 1.70 -0.53 -7.11
C PRO A 12 1.11 0.76 -6.58
N LEU A 13 0.47 1.53 -7.46
CA LEU A 13 -0.34 2.66 -7.04
C LEU A 13 -1.68 2.11 -6.53
N ILE A 14 -1.89 2.21 -5.22
CA ILE A 14 -3.14 1.84 -4.58
C ILE A 14 -3.93 3.12 -4.31
N VAL A 15 -5.19 3.16 -4.75
CA VAL A 15 -6.10 4.29 -4.53
C VAL A 15 -7.27 3.83 -3.68
N LEU A 16 -7.49 4.51 -2.56
CA LEU A 16 -8.64 4.27 -1.69
C LEU A 16 -9.69 5.34 -1.96
N PHE A 17 -10.94 4.92 -2.19
CA PHE A 17 -12.08 5.82 -2.19
C PHE A 17 -13.09 5.36 -1.14
N GLY A 18 -13.60 6.31 -0.36
CA GLY A 18 -14.68 6.06 0.59
C GLY A 18 -15.11 7.32 1.32
N SER A 19 -15.90 7.14 2.37
CA SER A 19 -16.38 8.20 3.26
C SER A 19 -15.44 8.38 4.47
N SER A 20 -15.99 8.79 5.61
CA SER A 20 -15.25 8.97 6.86
C SER A 20 -14.51 7.71 7.33
N ILE A 21 -15.00 6.50 7.04
CA ILE A 21 -14.30 5.26 7.39
C ILE A 21 -12.94 5.15 6.68
N VAL A 22 -12.88 5.52 5.39
CA VAL A 22 -11.60 5.56 4.66
C VAL A 22 -10.75 6.73 5.12
N GLN A 23 -11.34 7.91 5.31
CA GLN A 23 -10.61 9.09 5.78
C GLN A 23 -9.95 8.84 7.15
N LEU A 24 -10.69 8.30 8.11
CA LEU A 24 -10.21 8.02 9.46
C LEU A 24 -9.26 6.82 9.51
N SER A 25 -9.23 5.98 8.47
CA SER A 25 -8.31 4.84 8.40
C SER A 25 -6.83 5.22 8.35
N TYR A 26 -6.51 6.50 8.17
CA TYR A 26 -5.15 7.03 8.19
C TYR A 26 -4.69 7.51 9.58
N PHE A 27 -5.57 7.48 10.60
CA PHE A 27 -5.15 7.71 11.98
C PHE A 27 -4.32 6.54 12.52
N LEU A 28 -3.71 6.73 13.69
CA LEU A 28 -2.81 5.77 14.33
C LEU A 28 -3.47 4.39 14.41
N TYR A 29 -2.82 3.36 13.85
CA TYR A 29 -3.29 1.96 13.74
C TYR A 29 -4.53 1.72 12.85
N GLY A 30 -4.93 2.69 12.04
CA GLY A 30 -5.96 2.49 11.02
C GLY A 30 -5.47 1.66 9.84
N TRP A 31 -6.39 0.93 9.20
CA TRP A 31 -6.08 -0.02 8.13
C TRP A 31 -5.48 0.64 6.88
N GLY A 32 -5.85 1.89 6.57
CA GLY A 32 -5.30 2.65 5.45
C GLY A 32 -3.85 3.08 5.70
N ALA A 33 -3.52 3.44 6.94
CA ALA A 33 -2.13 3.69 7.34
C ALA A 33 -1.29 2.40 7.24
N THR A 34 -1.77 1.28 7.79
CA THR A 34 -1.08 -0.03 7.70
C THR A 34 -0.89 -0.49 6.26
N LEU A 35 -1.89 -0.27 5.39
CA LEU A 35 -1.79 -0.55 3.96
C LEU A 35 -0.71 0.32 3.32
N THR A 36 -0.70 1.61 3.61
CA THR A 36 0.33 2.53 3.08
C THR A 36 1.73 2.12 3.53
N THR A 37 1.92 1.76 4.80
CA THR A 37 3.21 1.25 5.31
C THR A 37 3.62 -0.04 4.61
N SER A 38 2.66 -0.94 4.35
CA SER A 38 2.92 -2.22 3.70
C SER A 38 3.27 -2.06 2.23
N TYR A 39 2.75 -1.06 1.52
CA TYR A 39 2.98 -0.87 0.07
C TYR A 39 3.82 0.39 -0.25
N ALA A 40 4.47 0.98 0.75
CA ALA A 40 5.27 2.18 0.57
C ALA A 40 6.47 1.91 -0.34
N CYS A 41 6.63 2.72 -1.39
CA CYS A 41 7.81 2.77 -2.23
C CYS A 41 8.32 4.21 -2.39
N LYS A 42 9.61 4.36 -2.69
CA LYS A 42 10.25 5.68 -2.75
C LYS A 42 10.33 6.30 -4.15
N ASP A 43 10.07 5.58 -5.23
CA ASP A 43 10.19 6.18 -6.57
C ASP A 43 8.87 6.80 -7.11
N ARG A 44 8.95 8.06 -7.55
CA ARG A 44 7.81 9.00 -7.68
C ARG A 44 7.44 9.39 -9.10
N TYR A 45 8.09 8.86 -10.14
CA TYR A 45 8.00 9.45 -11.48
C TYR A 45 7.66 8.44 -12.58
N LYS A 46 6.42 7.96 -12.59
CA LYS A 46 5.78 7.44 -13.81
C LYS A 46 4.30 7.82 -13.83
N LYS A 47 3.73 7.96 -15.02
CA LYS A 47 2.28 8.15 -15.23
C LYS A 47 1.59 6.80 -14.93
N ILE A 48 1.39 6.51 -13.65
CA ILE A 48 0.95 5.19 -13.17
C ILE A 48 -0.59 5.17 -13.13
N GLN A 49 -1.20 4.30 -13.94
CA GLN A 49 -2.58 3.87 -13.73
C GLN A 49 -2.65 3.06 -12.42
N PRO A 50 -3.73 3.18 -11.62
CA PRO A 50 -3.81 2.48 -10.35
C PRO A 50 -3.72 0.97 -10.56
N SER A 51 -2.85 0.32 -9.79
CA SER A 51 -2.73 -1.15 -9.77
C SER A 51 -3.88 -1.76 -8.97
N LEU A 52 -4.34 -1.07 -7.93
CA LEU A 52 -5.48 -1.45 -7.13
C LEU A 52 -6.32 -0.24 -6.76
N VAL A 53 -7.62 -0.37 -6.91
CA VAL A 53 -8.60 0.57 -6.36
C VAL A 53 -9.42 -0.17 -5.30
N ILE A 54 -9.54 0.40 -4.11
CA ILE A 54 -10.44 -0.09 -3.06
C ILE A 54 -11.57 0.91 -2.91
N LEU A 55 -12.80 0.46 -3.12
CA LEU A 55 -14.01 1.25 -2.90
C LEU A 55 -14.66 0.83 -1.59
N TYR A 56 -14.92 1.79 -0.72
CA TYR A 56 -15.64 1.58 0.53
C TYR A 56 -16.66 2.72 0.75
N PHE A 57 -17.71 2.67 -0.07
CA PHE A 57 -18.85 3.59 -0.02
C PHE A 57 -20.10 2.74 0.10
N ASP A 58 -20.78 2.70 1.22
CA ASP A 58 -22.08 2.02 1.33
C ASP A 58 -22.91 2.55 2.52
N GLY A 59 -22.28 2.92 3.63
CA GLY A 59 -23.00 3.31 4.85
C GLY A 59 -23.84 4.59 4.72
N ASN A 60 -23.37 5.57 3.94
CA ASN A 60 -24.06 6.86 3.80
C ASN A 60 -25.27 6.76 2.87
N ASP A 61 -25.15 5.99 1.79
CA ASP A 61 -26.21 5.79 0.79
C ASP A 61 -27.44 5.10 1.39
N SER A 62 -27.24 4.27 2.43
CA SER A 62 -28.32 3.58 3.17
C SER A 62 -28.96 4.41 4.28
N GLN A 63 -28.59 5.68 4.45
CA GLN A 63 -29.15 6.54 5.49
C GLN A 63 -30.66 6.71 5.32
N ASP A 64 -31.38 6.91 6.43
CA ASP A 64 -32.81 7.21 6.41
C ASP A 64 -33.07 8.47 5.56
N PRO A 65 -33.94 8.41 4.52
CA PRO A 65 -34.24 9.56 3.68
C PRO A 65 -34.87 10.73 4.44
N ASP A 66 -35.55 10.48 5.55
CA ASP A 66 -36.21 11.51 6.36
C ASP A 66 -35.25 12.22 7.32
N PHE A 67 -34.00 11.75 7.43
CA PHE A 67 -32.99 12.37 8.28
C PHE A 67 -32.55 13.74 7.71
N PRO A 68 -32.35 14.78 8.55
CA PRO A 68 -31.89 16.08 8.07
C PRO A 68 -30.55 15.99 7.32
N ASN A 69 -30.48 16.53 6.11
CA ASN A 69 -29.31 16.45 5.22
C ASN A 69 -28.88 15.00 4.93
N SER A 70 -29.85 14.08 4.81
CA SER A 70 -29.57 12.68 4.49
C SER A 70 -28.75 12.53 3.21
N SER A 71 -27.75 11.65 3.27
CA SER A 71 -26.99 11.22 2.09
C SER A 71 -27.64 10.03 1.37
N HIS A 72 -28.92 9.75 1.66
CA HIS A 72 -29.66 8.64 1.08
C HIS A 72 -29.60 8.63 -0.44
N VAL A 73 -29.30 7.46 -1.01
CA VAL A 73 -29.36 7.22 -2.44
C VAL A 73 -30.40 6.12 -2.70
N PRO A 74 -31.47 6.39 -3.49
CA PRO A 74 -32.45 5.39 -3.84
C PRO A 74 -31.80 4.17 -4.50
N LEU A 75 -32.30 2.96 -4.21
CA LEU A 75 -31.66 1.71 -4.62
C LEU A 75 -31.32 1.62 -6.12
N HIS A 76 -32.22 2.09 -6.99
CA HIS A 76 -32.01 2.07 -8.43
C HIS A 76 -30.84 2.98 -8.87
N GLU A 77 -30.71 4.14 -8.23
CA GLU A 77 -29.63 5.09 -8.48
C GLU A 77 -28.32 4.55 -7.90
N TYR A 78 -28.34 3.97 -6.70
CA TYR A 78 -27.20 3.32 -6.08
C TYR A 78 -26.62 2.24 -6.99
N VAL A 79 -27.47 1.34 -7.52
CA VAL A 79 -27.04 0.27 -8.44
C VAL A 79 -26.39 0.85 -9.70
N GLU A 80 -26.99 1.89 -10.29
CA GLU A 80 -26.48 2.51 -11.50
C GLU A 80 -25.16 3.28 -11.25
N ASN A 81 -25.05 3.98 -10.11
CA ASN A 81 -23.84 4.68 -9.70
C ASN A 81 -22.68 3.70 -9.46
N LYS A 82 -22.94 2.58 -8.79
CA LYS A 82 -21.96 1.50 -8.62
C LYS A 82 -21.53 0.92 -9.96
N ARG A 83 -22.47 0.67 -10.87
CA ARG A 83 -22.17 0.16 -12.22
C ARG A 83 -21.25 1.11 -12.99
N LYS A 84 -21.53 2.42 -12.95
CA LYS A 84 -20.69 3.47 -13.57
C LYS A 84 -19.29 3.51 -12.97
N LEU A 85 -19.16 3.46 -11.65
CA LEU A 85 -17.85 3.46 -10.95
C LEU A 85 -17.02 2.23 -11.35
N VAL A 86 -17.60 1.04 -11.27
CA VAL A 86 -16.93 -0.22 -11.65
C VAL A 86 -16.47 -0.16 -13.10
N HIS A 87 -17.34 0.28 -14.01
CA HIS A 87 -17.01 0.37 -15.43
C HIS A 87 -15.88 1.37 -15.69
N ARG A 88 -15.93 2.55 -15.06
CA ARG A 88 -14.88 3.57 -15.18
C ARG A 88 -13.53 3.07 -14.71
N ILE A 89 -13.48 2.40 -13.55
CA ILE A 89 -12.23 1.88 -12.95
C ILE A 89 -11.66 0.75 -13.79
N LYS A 90 -12.49 -0.23 -14.19
CA LYS A 90 -12.05 -1.33 -15.07
C LYS A 90 -11.62 -0.84 -16.45
N GLY A 91 -12.11 0.32 -16.90
CA GLY A 91 -11.69 0.96 -18.13
C GLY A 91 -10.35 1.71 -18.06
N LEU A 92 -9.73 1.84 -16.87
CA LEU A 92 -8.43 2.54 -16.72
C LEU A 92 -7.26 1.72 -17.30
N SER A 93 -7.23 0.42 -17.03
CA SER A 93 -6.25 -0.54 -17.54
C SER A 93 -6.72 -1.97 -17.30
N ASP A 94 -6.32 -2.88 -18.18
CA ASP A 94 -6.37 -4.34 -18.04
C ASP A 94 -5.69 -4.86 -16.76
N LYS A 95 -4.73 -4.11 -16.21
CA LYS A 95 -3.99 -4.43 -14.98
C LYS A 95 -4.57 -3.80 -13.72
N THR A 96 -5.53 -2.87 -13.84
CA THR A 96 -6.19 -2.29 -12.68
C THR A 96 -7.07 -3.33 -11.99
N ARG A 97 -6.87 -3.51 -10.68
CA ARG A 97 -7.68 -4.39 -9.83
C ARG A 97 -8.66 -3.57 -9.01
N LEU A 98 -9.79 -4.17 -8.67
CA LEU A 98 -10.85 -3.52 -7.89
C LEU A 98 -11.28 -4.43 -6.73
N ILE A 99 -11.24 -3.89 -5.52
CA ILE A 99 -11.87 -4.48 -4.33
C ILE A 99 -13.00 -3.54 -3.91
N MET A 100 -14.18 -4.09 -3.66
CA MET A 100 -15.32 -3.36 -3.10
C MET A 100 -15.60 -3.91 -1.71
N LEU A 101 -15.61 -3.03 -0.72
CA LEU A 101 -15.91 -3.34 0.67
C LEU A 101 -17.36 -2.97 0.94
N SER A 102 -18.12 -3.92 1.49
CA SER A 102 -19.48 -3.70 1.97
C SER A 102 -19.48 -2.91 3.27
N SER A 103 -20.53 -2.11 3.51
CA SER A 103 -20.71 -1.40 4.79
C SER A 103 -20.47 -2.29 6.01
N SER A 104 -19.70 -1.80 6.97
CA SER A 104 -19.56 -2.45 8.27
C SER A 104 -20.86 -2.37 9.05
N ALA A 105 -21.14 -3.37 9.89
CA ALA A 105 -22.26 -3.31 10.81
C ALA A 105 -22.08 -2.15 11.80
N VAL A 106 -23.16 -1.40 12.00
CA VAL A 106 -23.24 -0.32 12.99
C VAL A 106 -23.67 -0.89 14.33
N ASN A 107 -22.98 -0.51 15.41
CA ASN A 107 -23.40 -0.88 16.76
C ASN A 107 -24.38 0.16 17.30
N GLU A 108 -25.66 -0.01 16.96
CA GLU A 108 -26.74 0.88 17.38
C GLU A 108 -26.88 0.98 18.90
N GLU A 109 -26.69 -0.13 19.63
CA GLU A 109 -26.76 -0.13 21.10
C GLU A 109 -25.70 0.80 21.70
N LEU A 110 -24.47 0.75 21.19
CA LEU A 110 -23.39 1.61 21.66
C LEU A 110 -23.67 3.10 21.38
N ILE A 111 -24.20 3.42 20.20
CA ILE A 111 -24.58 4.78 19.84
C ILE A 111 -25.63 5.31 20.82
N LEU A 112 -26.68 4.51 21.08
CA LEU A 112 -27.79 4.91 21.93
C LEU A 112 -27.43 4.97 23.42
N LYS A 113 -26.57 4.05 23.91
CA LYS A 113 -26.28 3.90 25.34
C LYS A 113 -25.16 4.79 25.84
N THR A 114 -24.14 5.04 25.01
CA THR A 114 -22.93 5.76 25.46
C THR A 114 -22.65 7.03 24.67
N TYR A 115 -23.50 7.42 23.73
CA TYR A 115 -23.19 8.46 22.73
C TYR A 115 -21.83 8.24 22.07
N GLY A 116 -21.44 6.96 21.92
CA GLY A 116 -20.18 6.57 21.31
C GLY A 116 -20.26 6.62 19.80
N ASP A 117 -19.10 6.59 19.14
CA ASP A 117 -18.98 6.61 17.68
C ASP A 117 -19.83 5.50 17.04
N GLY A 118 -19.67 4.24 17.49
CA GLY A 118 -20.49 3.09 17.10
C GLY A 118 -20.53 2.74 15.60
N MET A 119 -19.92 3.57 14.75
CA MET A 119 -19.89 3.45 13.30
C MET A 119 -18.47 3.26 12.76
N HIS A 120 -17.48 4.00 13.28
CA HIS A 120 -16.10 3.87 12.80
C HIS A 120 -15.38 2.69 13.44
N LEU A 121 -14.46 2.09 12.66
CA LEU A 121 -13.72 0.92 13.09
C LEU A 121 -12.76 1.25 14.23
N PRO A 122 -12.79 0.50 15.35
CA PRO A 122 -11.71 0.56 16.34
C PRO A 122 -10.41 -0.02 15.76
N VAL A 123 -9.32 0.09 16.50
CA VAL A 123 -7.99 -0.43 16.11
C VAL A 123 -8.06 -1.92 15.77
N GLU A 124 -8.78 -2.71 16.57
CA GLU A 124 -8.97 -4.14 16.37
C GLU A 124 -9.75 -4.42 15.07
N GLY A 125 -10.79 -3.62 14.80
CA GLY A 125 -11.59 -3.71 13.59
C GLY A 125 -10.76 -3.37 12.34
N SER A 126 -9.91 -2.34 12.43
CA SER A 126 -8.96 -1.97 11.38
C SER A 126 -7.97 -3.09 11.09
N LYS A 127 -7.41 -3.74 12.12
CA LYS A 127 -6.51 -4.88 11.95
C LYS A 127 -7.20 -6.05 11.22
N ILE A 128 -8.40 -6.42 11.66
CA ILE A 128 -9.18 -7.51 11.03
C ILE A 128 -9.47 -7.19 9.56
N LEU A 129 -9.86 -5.94 9.26
CA LEU A 129 -10.13 -5.52 7.89
C LEU A 129 -8.86 -5.59 7.02
N PHE A 130 -7.73 -5.12 7.54
CA PHE A 130 -6.45 -5.21 6.84
C PHE A 130 -6.07 -6.67 6.53
N ASP A 131 -6.17 -7.57 7.50
CA ASP A 131 -5.85 -8.99 7.32
C ASP A 131 -6.76 -9.63 6.27
N LYS A 132 -8.06 -9.30 6.27
CA LYS A 132 -8.99 -9.75 5.22
C LYS A 132 -8.62 -9.22 3.83
N ILE A 133 -8.23 -7.95 3.71
CA ILE A 133 -7.78 -7.38 2.43
C ILE A 133 -6.52 -8.11 1.96
N LYS A 134 -5.55 -8.35 2.84
CA LYS A 134 -4.32 -9.11 2.53
C LYS A 134 -4.66 -10.51 2.01
N ASP A 135 -5.57 -11.21 2.68
CA ASP A 135 -6.02 -12.54 2.27
C ASP A 135 -6.72 -12.55 0.91
N VAL A 136 -7.56 -11.56 0.63
CA VAL A 136 -8.22 -11.41 -0.68
C VAL A 136 -7.18 -11.21 -1.78
N ILE A 137 -6.20 -10.33 -1.55
CA ILE A 137 -5.11 -10.07 -2.51
C ILE A 137 -4.31 -11.34 -2.78
N LYS A 138 -3.95 -12.09 -1.73
CA LYS A 138 -3.22 -13.37 -1.84
C LYS A 138 -3.99 -14.42 -2.64
N LYS A 139 -5.27 -14.61 -2.31
CA LYS A 139 -6.13 -15.62 -2.95
C LYS A 139 -6.45 -15.29 -4.40
N ALA A 140 -6.51 -14.00 -4.75
CA ALA A 140 -6.83 -13.57 -6.09
C ALA A 140 -5.77 -13.95 -7.13
N ASN A 141 -4.52 -14.19 -6.69
CA ASN A 141 -3.40 -14.64 -7.52
C ASN A 141 -3.29 -13.85 -8.85
N TRP A 142 -3.40 -12.53 -8.75
CA TRP A 142 -3.37 -11.64 -9.91
C TRP A 142 -1.99 -11.56 -10.55
N GLU A 143 -1.96 -11.33 -11.87
CA GLU A 143 -0.74 -11.00 -12.61
C GLU A 143 -0.83 -9.58 -13.20
N PRO A 144 0.11 -8.65 -12.90
CA PRO A 144 1.19 -8.80 -11.92
C PRO A 144 0.67 -8.92 -10.49
N THR A 145 1.41 -9.63 -9.64
CA THR A 145 1.03 -9.85 -8.24
C THR A 145 1.01 -8.56 -7.42
N LEU A 146 0.02 -8.48 -6.53
CA LEU A 146 -0.05 -7.48 -5.46
C LEU A 146 0.17 -8.12 -4.08
N ASP A 147 0.48 -9.42 -4.01
CA ASP A 147 0.85 -10.07 -2.76
C ASP A 147 2.20 -9.53 -2.29
N TRP A 148 2.17 -8.65 -1.29
CA TRP A 148 3.35 -8.02 -0.69
C TRP A 148 4.48 -9.01 -0.40
N ASP A 149 4.16 -10.22 0.10
CA ASP A 149 5.17 -11.21 0.48
C ASP A 149 5.93 -11.76 -0.76
N LYS A 150 5.38 -11.58 -1.97
CA LYS A 150 5.97 -11.95 -3.26
C LYS A 150 6.49 -10.75 -4.05
N MET A 151 6.24 -9.53 -3.57
CA MET A 151 6.70 -8.35 -4.26
C MET A 151 8.21 -8.19 -4.07
N PRO A 152 8.97 -7.89 -5.13
CA PRO A 152 10.40 -7.69 -5.03
C PRO A 152 10.70 -6.48 -4.13
N THR A 153 11.68 -6.64 -3.24
CA THR A 153 12.16 -5.54 -2.39
C THR A 153 13.03 -4.60 -3.24
N GLU A 154 12.64 -3.31 -3.29
CA GLU A 154 13.32 -2.25 -4.10
C GLU A 154 14.82 -2.14 -3.81
N TYR A 155 15.26 -2.63 -2.64
CA TYR A 155 16.62 -2.53 -2.13
C TYR A 155 17.26 -3.88 -1.77
N ALA A 156 16.79 -4.99 -2.34
CA ALA A 156 17.40 -6.30 -2.09
C ALA A 156 18.91 -6.33 -2.42
N ASP A 157 19.33 -5.51 -3.38
CA ASP A 157 20.71 -5.40 -3.85
C ASP A 157 21.57 -4.42 -3.04
N ILE A 158 20.98 -3.63 -2.13
CA ILE A 158 21.80 -2.97 -1.11
C ILE A 158 22.16 -4.06 -0.13
N GLY A 159 23.30 -4.70 -0.37
CA GLY A 159 23.73 -5.85 0.39
C GLY A 159 23.52 -5.64 1.88
N THR A 160 23.02 -6.68 2.56
CA THR A 160 22.86 -6.73 4.02
C THR A 160 24.07 -6.13 4.72
N ALA A 161 23.94 -5.67 5.97
CA ALA A 161 25.08 -5.13 6.75
C ALA A 161 26.36 -6.00 6.63
N MET A 162 26.22 -7.32 6.54
CA MET A 162 27.31 -8.27 6.28
C MET A 162 28.05 -8.06 4.95
N HIS A 163 27.33 -7.72 3.88
CA HIS A 163 27.90 -7.45 2.55
C HIS A 163 28.58 -6.07 2.51
N LEU A 164 28.04 -5.08 3.25
CA LEU A 164 28.73 -3.82 3.49
C LEU A 164 30.00 -4.04 4.33
N GLU A 165 29.92 -4.84 5.39
CA GLU A 165 31.08 -5.21 6.22
C GLU A 165 32.14 -5.97 5.42
N MET A 166 31.75 -6.87 4.53
CA MET A 166 32.66 -7.53 3.60
C MET A 166 33.30 -6.54 2.63
N MET A 167 32.53 -5.65 2.02
CA MET A 167 33.08 -4.61 1.13
C MET A 167 34.05 -3.68 1.88
N ILE A 168 33.73 -3.31 3.13
CA ILE A 168 34.60 -2.49 3.99
C ILE A 168 35.90 -3.25 4.30
N LYS A 169 35.83 -4.53 4.70
CA LYS A 169 37.01 -5.35 4.96
C LYS A 169 37.88 -5.55 3.73
N GLU A 170 37.28 -5.83 2.57
CA GLU A 170 38.03 -5.94 1.30
C GLU A 170 38.74 -4.64 0.95
N THR A 171 38.10 -3.48 1.18
CA THR A 171 38.77 -2.18 0.98
C THR A 171 39.89 -1.92 2.00
N GLU A 172 39.73 -2.34 3.25
CA GLU A 172 40.79 -2.24 4.28
C GLU A 172 42.00 -3.10 3.91
N ASP A 173 41.80 -4.38 3.57
CA ASP A 173 42.86 -5.31 3.17
C ASP A 173 43.62 -4.84 1.91
N THR A 174 42.90 -4.23 0.95
CA THR A 174 43.50 -3.67 -0.27
C THR A 174 44.36 -2.44 0.02
N THR A 175 44.00 -1.65 1.04
CA THR A 175 44.73 -0.42 1.41
C THR A 175 46.00 -0.76 2.19
N ILE A 176 45.98 -1.82 3.01
CA ILE A 176 47.14 -2.30 3.77
C ILE A 176 48.19 -2.90 2.82
N GLY A 177 47.77 -3.55 1.73
CA GLY A 177 48.68 -4.11 0.72
C GLY A 177 49.49 -3.07 -0.09
N ILE A 178 49.17 -1.78 0.02
CA ILE A 178 49.87 -0.70 -0.72
C ILE A 178 51.01 -0.09 0.14
N THR A 179 51.02 -0.26 1.46
CA THR A 179 52.00 0.41 2.33
C THR A 179 53.30 -0.38 2.57
N ASP A 180 53.40 -1.62 2.10
CA ASP A 180 54.54 -2.51 2.41
C ASP A 180 55.58 -2.66 1.29
N SER A 181 55.51 -1.87 0.22
CA SER A 181 56.57 -1.84 -0.80
C SER A 181 57.03 -0.41 -1.10
N ASP A 182 58.10 0.01 -0.41
CA ASP A 182 59.27 0.71 -0.98
C ASP A 182 59.92 1.65 0.06
N SER A 183 60.56 1.08 1.08
CA SER A 183 61.65 1.74 1.80
C SER A 183 63.00 1.22 1.27
N GLN A 184 63.43 1.72 0.11
CA GLN A 184 64.84 1.60 -0.27
C GLN A 184 65.65 2.76 0.34
N ASP A 185 66.52 2.40 1.29
CA ASP A 185 67.51 3.27 1.91
C ASP A 185 68.41 3.97 0.88
N LEU A 186 68.33 5.30 0.80
CA LEU A 186 69.31 6.13 0.12
C LEU A 186 70.55 6.29 1.02
N LYS A 187 71.67 5.65 0.63
CA LYS A 187 72.98 5.89 1.25
C LYS A 187 73.53 7.28 0.85
N PRO A 188 74.09 8.06 1.79
CA PRO A 188 74.64 9.38 1.49
C PRO A 188 76.05 9.28 0.88
N GLN A 189 76.35 10.21 -0.03
CA GLN A 189 77.69 10.47 -0.58
C GLN A 189 78.58 11.22 0.42
#